data_AF-A0A349VYA2-F1
#
_entry.id   AF-A0A349VYA2-F1
#
_cell.length_a   1.000
_cell.length_b   1.000
_cell.length_c   1.000
_cell.angle_alpha   90.00
_cell.angle_beta   90.00
_cell.angle_gamma   90.00
#
_symmetry.space_group_name_H-M   'P 1'
#
loop_
_entity.id
_entity.type
_entity.pdbx_description
1 polymer ?
#
loop_
_entity_poly.entity_id
_entity_poly.type
_entity_poly.pdbx_seq_one_letter_code
_entity_poly.pdbx_strand_id
1 'polypeptide(L)'
;MKKHIPNLLTCLNLFSGCIAVLMALQGNIQVVTICVFASGIFDFFDGMVARLLHVKSPIGKELDSLADMVSFGFLPGTIMFTLLTKVFPDGSLLPYLGFIITVFSALRLAKFNLDERQTSDFIGLNTPMNTFYVLSLPYIADKYPQLVLNPIVLIGSVLLTSYLLVSEIRLFSMKFSSMDWKTNKFRFIFLILTLILFIVGQFMALPIILILYFLLSA
;
A
#
# COMPACT_ATOMS: atom_id res chain seq x y z
N MET A 1 -26.15 13.45 10.19
CA MET A 1 -26.14 13.07 8.75
C MET A 1 -24.79 13.32 8.07
N LYS A 2 -24.29 14.56 7.94
CA LYS A 2 -23.04 14.86 7.19
C LYS A 2 -21.79 14.08 7.66
N LYS A 3 -21.74 13.67 8.94
CA LYS A 3 -20.63 12.89 9.50
C LYS A 3 -20.59 11.40 9.07
N HIS A 4 -21.68 10.86 8.55
CA HIS A 4 -21.73 9.45 8.15
C HIS A 4 -21.25 9.21 6.71
N ILE A 5 -21.11 10.27 5.90
CA ILE A 5 -20.69 10.13 4.51
C ILE A 5 -19.22 9.69 4.41
N PRO A 6 -18.25 10.31 5.12
CA PRO A 6 -16.87 9.79 5.14
C PRO A 6 -16.81 8.37 5.69
N ASN A 7 -17.49 8.09 6.81
CA ASN A 7 -17.48 6.75 7.41
C ASN A 7 -18.07 5.68 6.48
N LEU A 8 -19.06 6.01 5.66
CA LEU A 8 -19.59 5.09 4.65
C LEU A 8 -18.54 4.77 3.59
N LEU A 9 -17.80 5.78 3.11
CA LEU A 9 -16.70 5.58 2.16
C LEU A 9 -15.59 4.71 2.78
N THR A 10 -15.22 4.94 4.03
CA THR A 10 -14.29 4.07 4.76
C THR A 10 -14.80 2.64 4.89
N CYS A 11 -16.10 2.44 5.14
CA CYS A 11 -16.71 1.10 5.12
C CYS A 11 -16.67 0.44 3.74
N LEU A 12 -16.81 1.20 2.65
CA LEU A 12 -16.67 0.68 1.27
C LEU A 12 -15.22 0.30 0.95
N ASN A 13 -14.24 1.06 1.46
CA ASN A 13 -12.82 0.68 1.43
C ASN A 13 -12.64 -0.68 2.10
N LEU A 14 -13.07 -0.82 3.36
CA LEU A 14 -12.98 -2.07 4.12
C LEU A 14 -13.66 -3.24 3.41
N PHE A 15 -14.88 -3.04 2.90
CA PHE A 15 -15.62 -4.09 2.22
C PHE A 15 -14.90 -4.56 0.95
N SER A 16 -14.34 -3.63 0.18
CA SER A 16 -13.53 -3.93 -1.01
C SER A 16 -12.25 -4.67 -0.64
N GLY A 17 -11.59 -4.31 0.47
CA GLY A 17 -10.44 -5.02 1.03
C GLY A 17 -10.75 -6.48 1.39
N CYS A 18 -11.89 -6.72 2.04
CA CYS A 18 -12.35 -8.08 2.36
C CYS A 18 -12.54 -8.95 1.12
N ILE A 19 -13.17 -8.41 0.06
CA ILE A 19 -13.33 -9.11 -1.22
C ILE A 19 -11.96 -9.39 -1.84
N ALA A 20 -11.06 -8.41 -1.85
CA ALA A 20 -9.71 -8.58 -2.39
C ALA A 20 -8.95 -9.72 -1.68
N VAL A 21 -9.02 -9.81 -0.36
CA VAL A 21 -8.36 -10.88 0.41
C VAL A 21 -8.89 -12.26 -0.01
N LEU A 22 -10.21 -12.40 -0.10
CA LEU A 22 -10.84 -13.66 -0.52
C LEU A 22 -10.40 -14.04 -1.95
N MET A 23 -10.41 -13.08 -2.86
CA MET A 23 -10.00 -13.30 -4.26
C MET A 23 -8.51 -13.61 -4.39
N ALA A 24 -7.66 -13.04 -3.54
CA ALA A 24 -6.23 -13.36 -3.51
C ALA A 24 -6.00 -14.83 -3.14
N LEU A 25 -6.71 -15.34 -2.13
CA LEU A 25 -6.66 -16.76 -1.73
C LEU A 25 -7.18 -17.70 -2.82
N GLN A 26 -8.14 -17.25 -3.64
CA GLN A 26 -8.65 -17.99 -4.79
C GLN A 26 -7.75 -17.86 -6.04
N GLY A 27 -6.68 -17.06 -5.98
CA GLY A 27 -5.78 -16.81 -7.10
C GLY A 27 -6.32 -15.87 -8.17
N ASN A 28 -7.47 -15.21 -7.95
CA ASN A 28 -8.06 -14.27 -8.91
C ASN A 28 -7.46 -12.87 -8.76
N ILE A 29 -6.24 -12.70 -9.27
CA ILE A 29 -5.48 -11.46 -9.15
C ILE A 29 -6.17 -10.28 -9.87
N GLN A 30 -6.92 -10.52 -10.94
CA GLN A 30 -7.63 -9.44 -11.65
C GLN A 30 -8.66 -8.75 -10.76
N VAL A 31 -9.47 -9.52 -10.03
CA VAL A 31 -10.46 -8.95 -9.10
C VAL A 31 -9.76 -8.32 -7.89
N VAL A 32 -8.67 -8.93 -7.39
CA VAL A 32 -7.84 -8.32 -6.34
C VAL A 32 -7.42 -6.91 -6.75
N THR A 33 -6.89 -6.74 -7.97
CA THR A 33 -6.44 -5.45 -8.47
C THR A 33 -7.58 -4.44 -8.55
N ILE A 34 -8.74 -4.82 -9.09
CA ILE A 34 -9.91 -3.94 -9.15
C ILE A 34 -10.32 -3.48 -7.74
N CYS A 35 -10.38 -4.41 -6.79
CA CYS A 35 -10.76 -4.11 -5.42
C CYS A 35 -9.71 -3.24 -4.70
N VAL A 36 -8.41 -3.45 -4.91
CA VAL A 36 -7.35 -2.59 -4.34
C VAL A 36 -7.48 -1.15 -4.84
N PHE A 37 -7.69 -0.97 -6.15
CA PHE A 37 -7.89 0.36 -6.71
C PHE A 37 -9.19 0.99 -6.20
N ALA A 38 -10.27 0.22 -6.07
CA ALA A 38 -11.51 0.70 -5.48
C ALA A 38 -11.32 1.13 -4.02
N SER A 39 -10.63 0.33 -3.21
CA SER A 39 -10.26 0.66 -1.83
C SER A 39 -9.47 1.97 -1.75
N GLY A 40 -8.45 2.15 -2.60
CA GLY A 40 -7.66 3.39 -2.65
C GLY A 40 -8.46 4.61 -3.10
N ILE A 41 -9.41 4.43 -4.00
CA ILE A 41 -10.35 5.48 -4.41
C ILE A 41 -11.23 5.87 -3.21
N PHE A 42 -11.86 4.92 -2.53
CA PHE A 42 -12.73 5.20 -1.38
C PHE A 42 -11.99 5.87 -0.23
N ASP A 43 -10.78 5.40 0.11
CA ASP A 43 -9.86 6.02 1.07
C ASP A 43 -9.56 7.49 0.72
N PHE A 44 -9.15 7.74 -0.54
CA PHE A 44 -8.88 9.10 -0.98
C PHE A 44 -10.11 10.02 -0.86
N PHE A 45 -11.28 9.52 -1.27
CA PHE A 45 -12.52 10.28 -1.21
C PHE A 45 -13.02 10.50 0.21
N ASP A 46 -12.83 9.56 1.14
CA ASP A 46 -13.27 9.75 2.53
C ASP A 46 -12.50 10.89 3.20
N GLY A 47 -11.18 10.95 3.00
CA GLY A 47 -10.31 11.96 3.56
C GLY A 47 -10.50 13.32 2.89
N MET A 48 -10.89 13.34 1.62
CA MET A 48 -11.28 14.56 0.91
C MET A 48 -12.65 15.08 1.40
N VAL A 49 -13.67 14.22 1.49
CA VAL A 49 -15.02 14.59 1.93
C VAL A 49 -15.04 15.00 3.39
N ALA A 50 -14.30 14.33 4.27
CA ALA A 50 -14.15 14.72 5.68
C ALA A 50 -13.59 16.15 5.83
N ARG A 51 -12.58 16.50 5.00
CA ARG A 51 -12.01 17.85 4.95
C ARG A 51 -12.99 18.88 4.39
N LEU A 52 -13.66 18.56 3.29
CA LEU A 52 -14.62 19.45 2.62
C LEU A 52 -15.83 19.76 3.51
N LEU A 53 -16.33 18.76 4.24
CA LEU A 53 -17.47 18.92 5.13
C LEU A 53 -17.09 19.47 6.52
N HIS A 54 -15.80 19.74 6.76
CA HIS A 54 -15.26 20.12 8.08
C HIS A 54 -15.67 19.15 9.20
N VAL A 55 -15.77 17.86 8.87
CA VAL A 55 -16.09 16.81 9.83
C VAL A 55 -14.84 16.00 10.12
N LYS A 56 -14.21 16.27 11.25
CA LYS A 56 -13.25 15.35 11.87
C LYS A 56 -13.94 14.67 13.05
N SER A 57 -13.89 13.34 13.10
CA SER A 57 -14.43 12.58 14.22
C SER A 57 -13.40 11.55 14.70
N PRO A 58 -13.22 11.36 16.02
CA PRO A 58 -12.29 10.34 16.55
C PRO A 58 -12.63 8.95 16.00
N ILE A 59 -13.92 8.60 15.95
CA ILE A 59 -14.37 7.33 15.38
C ILE A 59 -13.98 7.16 13.91
N GLY A 60 -14.05 8.21 13.09
CA GLY A 60 -13.66 8.16 11.68
C GLY A 60 -12.17 7.89 11.51
N LYS A 61 -11.31 8.50 12.34
CA LYS A 61 -9.86 8.26 12.32
C LYS A 61 -9.52 6.80 12.67
N GLU A 62 -10.15 6.24 13.69
CA GLU A 62 -9.93 4.83 14.07
C GLU A 62 -10.50 3.87 13.02
N LEU A 63 -11.69 4.16 12.49
CA LEU A 63 -12.32 3.36 11.44
C LEU A 63 -11.46 3.32 10.16
N ASP A 64 -10.87 4.45 9.79
CA ASP A 64 -9.94 4.59 8.67
C ASP A 64 -8.73 3.67 8.84
N SER A 65 -8.06 3.72 9.98
CA SER A 65 -6.93 2.84 10.28
C SER A 65 -7.29 1.36 10.31
N LEU A 66 -8.50 1.01 10.77
CA LEU A 66 -8.99 -0.38 10.76
C LEU A 66 -9.30 -0.85 9.32
N ALA A 67 -9.89 0.01 8.49
CA ALA A 67 -10.15 -0.29 7.09
C ALA A 67 -8.85 -0.47 6.30
N ASP A 68 -7.91 0.47 6.47
CA ASP A 68 -6.57 0.42 5.88
C ASP A 68 -5.79 -0.82 6.31
N MET A 69 -5.97 -1.26 7.55
CA MET A 69 -5.30 -2.47 8.02
C MET A 69 -5.77 -3.70 7.24
N VAL A 70 -7.02 -3.78 6.80
CA VAL A 70 -7.50 -4.89 5.96
C VAL A 70 -7.06 -4.70 4.52
N SER A 71 -7.39 -3.55 3.91
CA SER A 71 -7.17 -3.27 2.49
C SER A 71 -5.70 -3.14 2.10
N PHE A 72 -4.87 -2.58 2.98
CA PHE A 72 -3.48 -2.25 2.69
C PHE A 72 -2.46 -2.85 3.68
N GLY A 73 -2.91 -3.63 4.66
CA GLY A 73 -2.04 -4.35 5.61
C GLY A 73 -2.18 -5.86 5.52
N PHE A 74 -3.41 -6.36 5.61
CA PHE A 74 -3.69 -7.79 5.56
C PHE A 74 -3.59 -8.34 4.15
N LEU A 75 -4.22 -7.67 3.19
CA LEU A 75 -4.18 -8.05 1.78
C LEU A 75 -2.77 -8.28 1.22
N PRO A 76 -1.78 -7.37 1.35
CA PRO A 76 -0.43 -7.64 0.86
C PRO A 76 0.21 -8.84 1.56
N GLY A 77 -0.04 -9.04 2.85
CA GLY A 77 0.39 -10.25 3.56
C GLY A 77 -0.23 -11.52 2.97
N THR A 78 -1.52 -11.49 2.65
CA THR A 78 -2.22 -12.58 1.97
C THR A 78 -1.66 -12.86 0.57
N ILE A 79 -1.42 -11.84 -0.25
CA ILE A 79 -0.81 -12.00 -1.58
C ILE A 79 0.56 -12.65 -1.43
N MET A 80 1.39 -12.16 -0.51
CA MET A 80 2.72 -12.72 -0.26
C MET A 80 2.65 -14.17 0.23
N PHE A 81 1.71 -14.49 1.13
CA PHE A 81 1.44 -15.86 1.54
C PHE A 81 1.15 -16.76 0.34
N THR A 82 0.26 -16.34 -0.58
CA THR A 82 -0.07 -17.13 -1.78
C THR A 82 1.09 -17.28 -2.78
N LEU A 83 2.04 -16.35 -2.80
CA LEU A 83 3.27 -16.50 -3.59
C LEU A 83 4.24 -17.46 -2.94
N LEU A 84 4.39 -17.38 -1.61
CA LEU A 84 5.26 -18.29 -0.86
C LEU A 84 4.77 -19.74 -0.91
N THR A 85 3.45 -19.99 -0.91
CA THR A 85 2.91 -21.35 -1.09
C THR A 85 3.24 -21.94 -2.45
N LYS A 86 3.56 -21.13 -3.47
CA LYS A 86 3.96 -21.63 -4.80
C LYS A 86 5.42 -22.10 -4.86
N VAL A 87 6.26 -21.66 -3.92
CA VAL A 87 7.70 -21.96 -3.92
C VAL A 87 8.13 -22.92 -2.81
N PHE A 88 7.29 -23.12 -1.79
CA PHE A 88 7.53 -24.05 -0.70
C PHE A 88 6.63 -25.29 -0.83
N PRO A 89 7.09 -26.46 -0.34
CA PRO A 89 6.27 -27.67 -0.34
C PRO A 89 4.97 -27.52 0.46
N ASP A 90 3.95 -28.27 0.06
CA ASP A 90 2.68 -28.37 0.80
C ASP A 90 2.93 -28.75 2.27
N GLY A 91 2.22 -28.10 3.18
CA GLY A 91 2.38 -28.29 4.63
C GLY A 91 3.54 -27.51 5.25
N SER A 92 4.36 -26.80 4.47
CA SER A 92 5.37 -25.88 5.01
C SER A 92 4.72 -24.75 5.81
N LEU A 93 5.34 -24.39 6.93
CA LEU A 93 4.96 -23.22 7.73
C LEU A 93 5.60 -21.92 7.23
N LEU A 94 6.53 -21.99 6.28
CA LEU A 94 7.25 -20.81 5.77
C LEU A 94 6.36 -19.79 5.02
N PRO A 95 5.28 -20.19 4.30
CA PRO A 95 4.40 -19.21 3.67
C PRO A 95 3.75 -18.21 4.64
N TYR A 96 3.54 -18.60 5.89
CA TYR A 96 2.98 -17.71 6.92
C TYR A 96 3.89 -16.50 7.22
N LEU A 97 5.17 -16.54 6.84
CA LEU A 97 6.06 -15.38 6.93
C LEU A 97 5.54 -14.18 6.11
N GLY A 98 4.71 -14.40 5.08
CA GLY A 98 4.06 -13.31 4.35
C GLY A 98 3.26 -12.37 5.27
N PHE A 99 2.65 -12.90 6.34
CA PHE A 99 1.89 -12.12 7.32
C PHE A 99 2.76 -11.25 8.24
N ILE A 100 4.09 -11.35 8.19
CA ILE A 100 4.96 -10.36 8.83
C ILE A 100 4.69 -8.97 8.25
N ILE A 101 4.42 -8.85 6.94
CA ILE A 101 4.03 -7.58 6.31
C ILE A 101 2.77 -7.02 6.98
N THR A 102 1.80 -7.87 7.28
CA THR A 102 0.56 -7.50 7.99
C THR A 102 0.85 -6.96 9.39
N VAL A 103 1.70 -7.66 10.16
CA VAL A 103 2.09 -7.21 11.51
C VAL A 103 2.78 -5.83 11.46
N PHE A 104 3.74 -5.65 10.55
CA PHE A 104 4.45 -4.38 10.41
C PHE A 104 3.57 -3.25 9.86
N SER A 105 2.58 -3.57 9.03
CA SER A 105 1.57 -2.60 8.58
C SER A 105 0.72 -2.09 9.75
N ALA A 106 0.29 -2.98 10.64
CA ALA A 106 -0.44 -2.60 11.86
C ALA A 106 0.43 -1.71 12.77
N LEU A 107 1.69 -2.09 13.00
CA LEU A 107 2.64 -1.27 13.77
C LEU A 107 2.86 0.11 13.16
N ARG A 108 3.00 0.19 11.83
CA ARG A 108 3.13 1.45 11.09
C ARG A 108 1.90 2.34 11.30
N LEU A 109 0.69 1.80 11.16
CA LEU A 109 -0.56 2.57 11.33
C LEU A 109 -0.70 3.09 12.76
N ALA A 110 -0.39 2.25 13.76
CA ALA A 110 -0.39 2.66 15.16
C ALA A 110 0.63 3.79 15.44
N LYS A 111 1.87 3.66 14.95
CA LYS A 111 2.90 4.71 15.06
C LYS A 111 2.45 6.00 14.39
N PHE A 112 1.93 5.92 13.16
CA PHE A 112 1.46 7.07 12.41
C PHE A 112 0.35 7.84 13.16
N ASN A 113 -0.55 7.14 13.84
CA ASN A 113 -1.63 7.77 14.60
C ASN A 113 -1.18 8.50 15.87
N LEU A 114 -0.01 8.15 16.42
CA LEU A 114 0.56 8.69 17.65
C LEU A 114 1.71 9.68 17.43
N ASP A 115 2.31 9.72 16.24
CA ASP A 115 3.49 10.55 15.95
C ASP A 115 3.11 11.99 15.56
N GLU A 116 3.31 12.94 16.46
CA GLU A 116 3.03 14.36 16.26
C GLU A 116 4.01 15.05 15.27
N ARG A 117 5.11 14.39 14.89
CA ARG A 117 6.12 14.94 13.97
C ARG A 117 5.66 14.93 12.50
N GLN A 118 4.58 14.21 12.19
CA GLN A 118 4.03 14.01 10.84
C GLN A 118 3.30 15.28 10.35
N THR A 119 4.05 16.35 10.05
CA THR A 119 3.48 17.66 9.68
C THR A 119 3.35 17.85 8.17
N SER A 120 4.45 17.67 7.43
CA SER A 120 4.54 17.96 5.99
C SER A 120 5.10 16.81 5.16
N ASP A 121 5.95 15.97 5.75
CA ASP A 121 6.52 14.76 5.16
C ASP A 121 6.08 13.51 5.93
N PHE A 122 6.10 12.37 5.25
CA PHE A 122 5.83 11.08 5.87
C PHE A 122 7.11 10.51 6.47
N ILE A 123 7.01 9.89 7.65
CA ILE A 123 8.10 9.08 8.21
C ILE A 123 7.75 7.61 7.96
N GLY A 124 8.59 6.92 7.20
CA GLY A 124 8.41 5.52 6.79
C GLY A 124 7.52 5.31 5.56
N LEU A 125 7.56 4.10 5.01
CA LEU A 125 6.74 3.74 3.84
C LEU A 125 5.25 3.64 4.24
N ASN A 126 4.36 4.17 3.41
CA ASN A 126 2.92 4.05 3.64
C ASN A 126 2.36 2.69 3.15
N THR A 127 1.32 2.22 3.82
CA THR A 127 0.69 0.92 3.54
C THR A 127 0.13 0.80 2.11
N PRO A 128 -0.47 1.84 1.49
CA PRO A 128 -0.91 1.72 0.09
C PRO A 128 0.24 1.49 -0.90
N MET A 129 1.38 2.19 -0.75
CA MET A 129 2.52 1.98 -1.65
C MET A 129 3.13 0.59 -1.48
N ASN A 130 3.23 0.13 -0.23
CA ASN A 130 3.65 -1.24 0.04
C ASN A 130 2.70 -2.26 -0.61
N THR A 131 1.39 -2.01 -0.54
CA THR A 131 0.38 -2.87 -1.17
C THR A 131 0.53 -2.91 -2.68
N PHE A 132 0.75 -1.76 -3.33
CA PHE A 132 0.99 -1.72 -4.78
C PHE A 132 2.26 -2.45 -5.18
N TYR A 133 3.33 -2.34 -4.40
CA TYR A 133 4.54 -3.14 -4.61
C TYR A 133 4.23 -4.64 -4.54
N VAL A 134 3.59 -5.12 -3.48
CA VAL A 134 3.29 -6.55 -3.34
C VAL A 134 2.30 -7.03 -4.41
N LEU A 135 1.30 -6.23 -4.76
CA LEU A 135 0.34 -6.51 -5.82
C LEU A 135 1.01 -6.66 -7.20
N SER A 136 2.15 -6.01 -7.42
CA SER A 136 2.89 -6.16 -8.67
C SER A 136 3.55 -7.53 -8.82
N LEU A 137 3.91 -8.18 -7.70
CA LEU A 137 4.69 -9.42 -7.71
C LEU A 137 3.98 -10.58 -8.42
N PRO A 138 2.68 -10.86 -8.22
CA PRO A 138 1.97 -11.86 -9.00
C PRO A 138 1.99 -11.59 -10.52
N TYR A 139 1.86 -10.33 -10.95
CA TYR A 139 1.92 -9.97 -12.38
C TYR A 139 3.32 -10.14 -12.96
N ILE A 140 4.36 -9.82 -12.19
CA ILE A 140 5.74 -10.05 -12.60
C ILE A 140 6.03 -11.56 -12.64
N ALA A 141 5.55 -12.32 -11.66
CA ALA A 141 5.71 -13.76 -11.59
C ALA A 141 5.05 -14.50 -12.78
N ASP A 142 3.94 -13.97 -13.30
CA ASP A 142 3.27 -14.53 -14.49
C ASP A 142 4.15 -14.43 -15.75
N LYS A 143 4.87 -13.31 -15.92
CA LYS A 143 5.76 -13.09 -17.08
C LYS A 143 7.20 -13.59 -16.88
N TYR A 144 7.71 -13.47 -15.65
CA TYR A 144 9.10 -13.74 -15.28
C TYR A 144 9.16 -14.55 -13.98
N PRO A 145 8.65 -15.80 -13.96
CA PRO A 145 8.53 -16.61 -12.76
C PRO A 145 9.87 -16.80 -12.05
N GLN A 146 10.96 -17.00 -12.79
CA GLN A 146 12.31 -17.16 -12.25
C GLN A 146 12.82 -15.97 -11.43
N LEU A 147 12.28 -14.77 -11.66
CA LEU A 147 12.68 -13.56 -10.94
C LEU A 147 11.97 -13.47 -9.58
N VAL A 148 10.68 -13.81 -9.53
CA VAL A 148 9.83 -13.61 -8.35
C VAL A 148 9.63 -14.89 -7.56
N LEU A 149 9.39 -16.02 -8.21
CA LEU A 149 9.15 -17.33 -7.57
C LEU A 149 10.46 -17.98 -7.11
N ASN A 150 11.30 -17.18 -6.46
CA ASN A 150 12.50 -17.62 -5.77
C ASN A 150 12.30 -17.38 -4.26
N PRO A 151 12.44 -18.41 -3.40
CA PRO A 151 12.26 -18.28 -1.96
C PRO A 151 13.06 -17.15 -1.32
N ILE A 152 14.30 -16.95 -1.75
CA ILE A 152 15.19 -15.90 -1.24
C ILE A 152 14.65 -14.52 -1.60
N VAL A 153 14.14 -14.36 -2.83
CA VAL A 153 13.56 -13.09 -3.30
C VAL A 153 12.29 -12.76 -2.53
N LEU A 154 11.37 -13.72 -2.36
CA LEU A 154 10.11 -13.48 -1.65
C LEU A 154 10.34 -13.21 -0.16
N ILE A 155 11.18 -14.01 0.52
CA ILE A 155 11.52 -13.78 1.94
C ILE A 155 12.29 -12.46 2.09
N GLY A 156 13.24 -12.17 1.22
CA GLY A 156 13.95 -10.90 1.18
C GLY A 156 12.99 -9.71 1.02
N SER A 157 11.99 -9.84 0.15
CA SER A 157 10.96 -8.83 -0.07
C SER A 157 10.08 -8.63 1.17
N VAL A 158 9.69 -9.71 1.87
CA VAL A 158 8.98 -9.63 3.15
C VAL A 158 9.77 -8.83 4.18
N LEU A 159 11.04 -9.19 4.39
CA LEU A 159 11.89 -8.54 5.39
C LEU A 159 12.15 -7.07 5.04
N LEU A 160 12.47 -6.79 3.77
CA LEU A 160 12.74 -5.44 3.28
C LEU A 160 11.52 -4.54 3.45
N THR A 161 10.36 -4.95 2.92
CA THR A 161 9.14 -4.13 2.99
C THR A 161 8.65 -3.92 4.42
N SER A 162 8.74 -4.96 5.26
CA SER A 162 8.41 -4.86 6.68
C SER A 162 9.31 -3.85 7.39
N TYR A 163 10.61 -3.86 7.12
CA TYR A 163 11.54 -2.86 7.64
C TYR A 163 11.17 -1.45 7.14
N LEU A 164 10.91 -1.27 5.84
CA LEU A 164 10.58 0.02 5.25
C LEU A 164 9.31 0.64 5.84
N LEU A 165 8.29 -0.18 6.16
CA LEU A 165 7.04 0.27 6.78
C LEU A 165 7.26 0.96 8.13
N VAL A 166 8.24 0.52 8.92
CA VAL A 166 8.50 1.07 10.27
C VAL A 166 9.80 1.88 10.36
N SER A 167 10.49 2.07 9.24
CA SER A 167 11.73 2.85 9.15
C SER A 167 11.48 4.33 9.42
N GLU A 168 12.49 5.03 9.96
CA GLU A 168 12.42 6.48 10.20
C GLU A 168 12.89 7.32 9.01
N ILE A 169 12.87 6.73 7.81
CA ILE A 169 13.24 7.43 6.57
C ILE A 169 12.16 8.48 6.28
N ARG A 170 12.55 9.73 6.12
CA ARG A 170 11.64 10.80 5.71
C ARG A 170 11.39 10.69 4.22
N LEU A 171 10.12 10.56 3.85
CA LEU A 171 9.65 10.47 2.48
C LEU A 171 8.79 11.70 2.19
N PHE A 172 9.08 12.38 1.07
CA PHE A 172 8.34 13.60 0.75
C PHE A 172 6.85 13.29 0.58
N SER A 173 5.98 14.11 1.15
CA SER A 173 4.55 13.90 0.94
C SER A 173 4.16 14.21 -0.51
N MET A 174 3.23 13.42 -1.07
CA MET A 174 2.57 13.73 -2.35
C MET A 174 1.51 14.83 -2.23
N LYS A 175 1.34 15.43 -1.04
CA LYS A 175 0.45 16.57 -0.83
C LYS A 175 1.12 17.85 -1.34
N PHE A 176 0.54 18.47 -2.36
CA PHE A 176 0.94 19.81 -2.81
C PHE A 176 0.49 20.85 -1.79
N SER A 177 1.45 21.55 -1.18
CA SER A 177 1.19 22.69 -0.29
C SER A 177 1.07 24.01 -1.06
N SER A 178 1.66 24.10 -2.25
CA SER A 178 1.55 25.21 -3.20
C SER A 178 1.71 24.65 -4.62
N MET A 179 1.26 25.38 -5.65
CA MET A 179 1.46 25.01 -7.06
C MET A 179 2.82 25.50 -7.62
N ASP A 180 3.68 26.03 -6.75
CA ASP A 180 4.93 26.66 -7.17
C ASP A 180 5.98 25.61 -7.58
N TRP A 181 6.56 25.78 -8.78
CA TRP A 181 7.43 24.79 -9.41
C TRP A 181 8.73 24.57 -8.62
N LYS A 182 9.31 25.65 -8.07
CA LYS A 182 10.58 25.57 -7.33
C LYS A 182 10.45 24.72 -6.06
N THR A 183 9.32 24.80 -5.38
CA THR A 183 9.05 24.06 -4.14
C THR A 183 8.66 22.61 -4.40
N ASN A 184 8.04 22.30 -5.54
CA ASN A 184 7.50 20.98 -5.84
C ASN A 184 8.24 20.23 -6.95
N LYS A 185 9.44 20.69 -7.35
CA LYS A 185 10.20 20.13 -8.48
C LYS A 185 10.35 18.61 -8.39
N PHE A 186 10.74 18.07 -7.22
CA PHE A 186 10.89 16.63 -7.02
C PHE A 186 9.56 15.86 -7.12
N ARG A 187 8.45 16.45 -6.64
CA ARG A 187 7.10 15.87 -6.77
C ARG A 187 6.64 15.81 -8.23
N PHE A 188 6.87 16.88 -9.00
CA PHE A 188 6.53 16.91 -10.43
C PHE A 188 7.39 15.93 -11.23
N ILE A 189 8.70 15.89 -10.98
CA ILE A 189 9.60 14.92 -11.62
C ILE A 189 9.17 13.49 -11.29
N PHE A 190 8.88 13.19 -10.02
CA PHE A 190 8.42 11.87 -9.60
C PHE A 190 7.10 11.47 -10.29
N LEU A 191 6.12 12.38 -10.38
CA LEU A 191 4.84 12.11 -11.05
C LEU A 191 5.02 11.83 -12.54
N ILE A 192 5.82 12.64 -13.24
CA ILE A 192 6.08 12.46 -14.68
C ILE A 192 6.80 11.13 -14.92
N LEU A 193 7.84 10.83 -14.13
CA LEU A 193 8.57 9.57 -14.25
C LEU A 193 7.69 8.37 -13.92
N THR A 194 6.85 8.46 -12.88
CA THR A 194 5.88 7.42 -12.52
C THR A 194 4.91 7.17 -13.66
N LEU A 195 4.38 8.23 -14.29
CA LEU A 195 3.47 8.10 -15.42
C LEU A 195 4.14 7.44 -16.62
N ILE A 196 5.36 7.87 -16.98
CA ILE A 196 6.13 7.27 -18.08
C ILE A 196 6.41 5.79 -17.79
N LEU A 197 6.89 5.48 -16.59
CA LEU A 197 7.18 4.11 -16.17
C LEU A 197 5.92 3.25 -16.19
N PHE A 198 4.78 3.77 -15.76
CA PHE A 198 3.52 3.02 -15.78
C PHE A 198 2.99 2.79 -17.20
N ILE A 199 3.13 3.76 -18.11
CA ILE A 199 2.75 3.61 -19.53
C ILE A 199 3.60 2.53 -20.21
N VAL A 200 4.91 2.49 -19.92
CA VAL A 200 5.85 1.55 -20.57
C VAL A 200 5.83 0.18 -19.91
N GLY A 201 5.83 0.13 -18.57
CA GLY A 201 6.04 -1.09 -17.77
C GLY A 201 4.80 -1.63 -17.07
N GLN A 202 3.68 -0.91 -17.07
CA GLN A 202 2.43 -1.30 -16.38
C GLN A 202 2.69 -1.70 -14.91
N PHE A 203 2.21 -2.86 -14.47
CA PHE A 203 2.44 -3.36 -13.09
C PHE A 203 3.91 -3.65 -12.80
N MET A 204 4.73 -3.97 -13.80
CA MET A 204 6.17 -4.22 -13.61
C MET A 204 6.94 -2.94 -13.24
N ALA A 205 6.35 -1.78 -13.51
CA ALA A 205 6.92 -0.50 -13.11
C ALA A 205 6.85 -0.25 -11.61
N LEU A 206 5.93 -0.89 -10.87
CA LEU A 206 5.64 -0.55 -9.47
C LEU A 206 6.85 -0.75 -8.53
N PRO A 207 7.65 -1.82 -8.62
CA PRO A 207 8.89 -1.93 -7.86
C PRO A 207 9.92 -0.83 -8.22
N ILE A 208 10.02 -0.47 -9.50
CA ILE A 208 10.94 0.56 -9.96
C ILE A 208 10.50 1.94 -9.46
N ILE A 209 9.19 2.21 -9.49
CA ILE A 209 8.57 3.43 -8.95
C ILE A 209 8.84 3.53 -7.45
N LEU A 210 8.74 2.42 -6.71
CA LEU A 210 9.08 2.41 -5.28
C LEU A 210 10.54 2.77 -5.03
N ILE A 211 11.48 2.18 -5.79
CA ILE A 211 12.91 2.51 -5.69
C ILE A 211 13.15 4.00 -6.02
N LEU A 212 12.56 4.47 -7.12
CA LEU A 212 12.64 5.88 -7.53
C LEU A 212 12.11 6.82 -6.44
N TYR A 213 11.02 6.45 -5.78
CA TYR A 213 10.43 7.24 -4.70
C TYR A 213 11.40 7.40 -3.52
N PHE A 214 12.08 6.32 -3.12
CA PHE A 214 13.11 6.40 -2.09
C PHE A 214 14.31 7.25 -2.54
N LEU A 215 14.80 7.08 -3.77
CA LEU A 215 15.94 7.82 -4.29
C LEU A 215 15.68 9.33 -4.40
N LEU A 216 14.46 9.74 -4.74
CA LEU A 216 14.08 11.15 -4.82
C LEU A 216 13.71 11.75 -3.46
N SER A 217 13.52 10.90 -2.44
CA SER A 217 13.22 11.32 -1.06
C SER A 217 14.44 11.44 -0.17
N ALA A 218 15.54 10.77 -0.53
CA ALA A 218 16.84 10.86 0.14
C ALA A 218 17.59 12.14 -0.27
#